data_AF-A0A1Y1VLN7-F1
#
_entry.id   AF-A0A1Y1VLN7-F1
#
_cell.length_a   1.000
_cell.length_b   1.000
_cell.length_c   1.000
_cell.angle_alpha   90.00
_cell.angle_beta   90.00
_cell.angle_gamma   90.00
#
_symmetry.space_group_name_H-M   'P 1'
#
loop_
_entity.id
_entity.type
_entity.pdbx_description
1 polymer ?
#
loop_
_entity_poly.entity_id
_entity_poly.type
_entity_poly.pdbx_seq_one_letter_code
_entity_poly.pdbx_strand_id
1 'polypeptide(L)'
;MYIILKLFYLFSFIRIIRIVNGIDINNEKDFVENINNNKKEQIFRIHNEIIINDKDILSPSIKNITIIGSTKEESIINFKNNDSINILFSKYCQSIFLKDITFIGNLQFIDNQNITFNNVNYNGYYIAEHTYEDEDNNSEIKVYDSNFILPNIRQGYEIKNWNIDIFRSNFYGNNQHEMYMIKFKSTLEQSNILKIDQTFFDGNFHNSALHCDYGSINVYNSTFQKCYNGDNLKGGGAISFLNTISLIRNVTFENNYSDFAGGSILHENVYTSNIDSVNFYNSSSSISGNTFATINNNQYNSEIELSNIYQYGNCTNNYNVEGSIFSSSGSNIITMDNYHGKNLCYGDAINVEGDGKIKLSNFFAEDIYYKFENSFIKTHSPQTKGPDISIMNCLIKNIYQNYNFYSAALTTINMGTIRFELYILNITTS
;
A
#
# COMPACT_ATOMS: atom_id res chain seq x y z
N MET A 1 28.95 48.57 -27.84
CA MET A 1 27.65 47.87 -27.88
C MET A 1 27.68 46.52 -27.15
N TYR A 2 28.63 45.63 -27.44
CA TYR A 2 28.73 44.29 -26.83
C TYR A 2 28.88 44.28 -25.29
N ILE A 3 29.68 45.21 -24.73
CA ILE A 3 29.86 45.36 -23.27
C ILE A 3 28.57 45.81 -22.57
N ILE A 4 27.80 46.69 -23.22
CA ILE A 4 26.52 47.19 -22.71
C ILE A 4 25.48 46.06 -22.70
N LEU A 5 25.46 45.20 -23.72
CA LEU A 5 24.58 44.02 -23.76
C LEU A 5 24.91 43.01 -22.65
N LYS A 6 26.20 42.75 -22.38
CA LYS A 6 26.63 41.86 -21.27
C LYS A 6 26.24 42.43 -19.90
N LEU A 7 26.41 43.73 -19.70
CA LEU A 7 25.98 44.39 -18.45
C LEU A 7 24.46 44.35 -18.28
N PHE A 8 23.70 44.52 -19.37
CA PHE A 8 22.24 44.39 -19.33
C PHE A 8 21.81 42.97 -18.99
N TYR A 9 22.48 41.96 -19.58
CA TYR A 9 22.24 40.53 -19.30
C TYR A 9 22.56 40.17 -17.84
N LEU A 10 23.66 40.71 -17.31
CA LEU A 10 24.07 40.55 -15.91
C LEU A 10 23.07 41.24 -14.96
N PHE A 11 22.59 42.45 -15.30
CA PHE A 11 21.59 43.17 -14.50
C PHE A 11 20.21 42.49 -14.54
N SER A 12 19.82 41.87 -15.66
CA SER A 12 18.62 41.04 -15.72
C SER A 12 18.76 39.78 -14.87
N PHE A 13 19.95 39.16 -14.81
CA PHE A 13 20.21 38.02 -13.91
C PHE A 13 20.23 38.42 -12.43
N ILE A 14 20.81 39.58 -12.09
CA ILE A 14 20.83 40.10 -10.71
C ILE A 14 19.42 40.47 -10.24
N ARG A 15 18.53 40.96 -11.13
CA ARG A 15 17.12 41.17 -10.81
C ARG A 15 16.32 39.89 -10.62
N ILE A 16 16.80 38.75 -11.13
CA ILE A 16 16.17 37.43 -10.95
C ILE A 16 16.60 36.77 -9.63
N ILE A 17 17.72 37.20 -9.03
CA ILE A 17 18.02 36.88 -7.63
C ILE A 17 17.13 37.75 -6.73
N ARG A 18 15.81 37.53 -6.78
CA ARG A 18 14.96 37.84 -5.64
C ARG A 18 15.44 36.91 -4.54
N ILE A 19 16.27 37.46 -3.66
CA ILE A 19 16.61 36.80 -2.41
C ILE A 19 15.28 36.66 -1.66
N VAL A 20 14.69 35.48 -1.72
CA VAL A 20 13.63 35.10 -0.81
C VAL A 20 14.33 34.98 0.54
N ASN A 21 14.31 36.08 1.28
CA ASN A 21 14.90 36.12 2.61
C ASN A 21 14.10 35.14 3.49
N GLY A 22 14.71 34.01 3.81
CA GLY A 22 14.21 33.12 4.85
C GLY A 22 14.22 33.82 6.19
N ILE A 23 13.23 33.49 7.03
CA ILE A 23 13.07 34.00 8.37
C ILE A 23 13.43 32.87 9.34
N ASP A 24 14.29 33.16 10.30
CA ASP A 24 14.58 32.24 11.39
C ASP A 24 13.40 32.27 12.38
N ILE A 25 12.87 31.10 12.70
CA ILE A 25 11.80 30.93 13.66
C ILE A 25 12.41 30.31 14.91
N ASN A 26 12.39 31.03 16.03
CA ASN A 26 13.08 30.59 17.25
C ASN A 26 12.12 30.09 18.34
N ASN A 27 10.84 30.44 18.22
CA ASN A 27 9.82 30.15 19.24
C ASN A 27 8.41 30.08 18.62
N GLU A 28 7.44 29.71 19.46
CA GLU A 28 6.02 29.59 19.08
C GLU A 28 5.45 30.87 18.48
N LYS A 29 5.71 32.02 19.13
CA LYS A 29 5.20 33.31 18.70
C LYS A 29 5.72 33.67 17.31
N ASP A 30 7.01 33.49 17.07
CA ASP A 30 7.62 33.70 15.76
C ASP A 30 6.92 32.85 14.69
N PHE A 31 6.63 31.58 15.00
CA PHE A 31 5.98 30.65 14.06
C PHE A 31 4.55 31.09 13.73
N VAL A 32 3.73 31.31 14.76
CA VAL A 32 2.31 31.65 14.63
C VAL A 32 2.11 33.00 13.91
N GLU A 33 2.92 34.01 14.24
CA GLU A 33 2.86 35.31 13.58
C GLU A 33 3.31 35.22 12.10
N ASN A 34 4.33 34.42 11.79
CA ASN A 34 4.86 34.36 10.44
C ASN A 34 4.05 33.48 9.50
N ILE A 35 3.48 32.37 9.97
CA ILE A 35 2.74 31.41 9.14
C ILE A 35 1.41 31.97 8.61
N ASN A 36 0.76 32.85 9.37
CA ASN A 36 -0.53 33.44 9.00
C ASN A 36 -0.39 34.67 8.07
N ASN A 37 0.80 34.99 7.59
CA ASN A 37 1.03 36.12 6.69
C ASN A 37 0.52 35.87 5.27
N ASN A 38 0.02 36.91 4.60
CA ASN A 38 -0.44 36.84 3.22
C ASN A 38 0.68 37.16 2.21
N LYS A 39 1.75 36.34 2.22
CA LYS A 39 2.91 36.50 1.32
C LYS A 39 2.82 35.55 0.12
N LYS A 40 3.43 35.95 -0.99
CA LYS A 40 3.55 35.08 -2.17
C LYS A 40 4.47 33.87 -1.90
N GLU A 41 5.55 34.09 -1.15
CA GLU A 41 6.57 33.07 -0.91
C GLU A 41 7.22 33.33 0.44
N GLN A 42 7.50 32.25 1.18
CA GLN A 42 8.11 32.34 2.49
C GLN A 42 8.93 31.08 2.81
N ILE A 43 10.15 31.30 3.30
CA ILE A 43 11.03 30.25 3.81
C ILE A 43 11.14 30.44 5.33
N PHE A 44 10.86 29.39 6.10
CA PHE A 44 11.08 29.29 7.54
C PHE A 44 12.29 28.42 7.80
N ARG A 45 13.22 28.94 8.60
CA ARG A 45 14.40 28.21 9.07
C ARG A 45 14.23 27.88 10.53
N ILE A 46 14.27 26.58 10.84
CA ILE A 46 14.10 26.05 12.19
C ILE A 46 15.45 25.50 12.66
N HIS A 47 15.98 25.97 13.78
CA HIS A 47 17.30 25.52 14.27
C HIS A 47 17.24 24.83 15.63
N ASN A 48 16.05 24.70 16.19
CA ASN A 48 15.79 24.19 17.52
C ASN A 48 14.37 23.59 17.61
N GLU A 49 14.05 23.01 18.77
CA GLU A 49 12.67 22.63 19.08
C GLU A 49 11.79 23.88 19.31
N ILE A 50 10.67 23.93 18.61
CA ILE A 50 9.58 24.88 18.78
C ILE A 50 8.36 24.10 19.24
N ILE A 51 7.90 24.39 20.46
CA ILE A 51 6.69 23.81 21.03
C ILE A 51 5.54 24.78 20.79
N ILE A 52 4.47 24.30 20.15
CA ILE A 52 3.25 25.05 19.86
C ILE A 52 2.14 24.56 20.77
N ASN A 53 1.70 25.44 21.67
CA ASN A 53 0.65 25.20 22.65
C ASN A 53 -0.72 25.69 22.15
N ASP A 54 -0.73 26.43 21.04
CA ASP A 54 -1.95 26.89 20.40
C ASP A 54 -2.93 25.73 20.14
N LYS A 55 -4.20 25.98 20.45
CA LYS A 55 -5.31 25.05 20.23
C LYS A 55 -6.03 25.33 18.92
N ASP A 56 -5.85 26.52 18.36
CA ASP A 56 -6.49 26.92 17.12
C ASP A 56 -5.78 26.30 15.91
N ILE A 57 -6.55 26.07 14.85
CA ILE A 57 -6.03 25.54 13.58
C ILE A 57 -5.33 26.67 12.84
N LEU A 58 -4.03 26.53 12.60
CA LEU A 58 -3.27 27.48 11.80
C LEU A 58 -3.66 27.34 10.33
N SER A 59 -3.97 28.44 9.66
CA SER A 59 -4.47 28.44 8.27
C SER A 59 -3.64 29.38 7.39
N PRO A 60 -2.39 29.00 7.04
CA PRO A 60 -1.51 29.82 6.23
C PRO A 60 -2.15 30.29 4.92
N SER A 61 -2.02 31.59 4.63
CA SER A 61 -2.41 32.21 3.36
C SER A 61 -1.21 32.43 2.41
N ILE A 62 -0.06 31.85 2.76
CA ILE A 62 1.17 31.94 1.98
C ILE A 62 1.06 31.06 0.75
N LYS A 63 1.29 31.62 -0.44
CA LYS A 63 1.15 30.85 -1.69
C LYS A 63 2.16 29.70 -1.82
N ASN A 64 3.44 29.98 -1.52
CA ASN A 64 4.50 28.97 -1.50
C ASN A 64 5.20 29.00 -0.15
N ILE A 65 5.12 27.91 0.62
CA ILE A 65 5.75 27.80 1.93
C ILE A 65 6.83 26.74 1.91
N THR A 66 7.96 27.06 2.54
CA THR A 66 9.10 26.17 2.68
C THR A 66 9.54 26.20 4.14
N ILE A 67 9.56 25.05 4.80
CA ILE A 67 9.99 24.88 6.19
C ILE A 67 11.22 23.97 6.16
N ILE A 68 12.37 24.52 6.54
CA ILE A 68 13.66 23.84 6.44
C ILE A 68 14.34 23.85 7.81
N GLY A 69 14.78 22.69 8.27
CA GLY A 69 15.64 22.55 9.44
C GLY A 69 17.14 22.53 9.10
N SER A 70 17.98 22.58 10.12
CA SER A 70 19.41 22.27 10.03
C SER A 70 19.61 20.76 9.88
N THR A 71 18.93 20.00 10.74
CA THR A 71 18.85 18.53 10.76
C THR A 71 17.49 18.12 11.33
N LYS A 72 17.00 16.93 10.97
CA LYS A 72 15.72 16.45 11.51
C LYS A 72 15.78 16.14 13.00
N GLU A 73 16.96 15.90 13.55
CA GLU A 73 17.18 15.62 14.97
C GLU A 73 17.15 16.89 15.84
N GLU A 74 17.60 18.05 15.33
CA GLU A 74 17.67 19.30 16.07
C GLU A 74 16.49 20.24 15.79
N SER A 75 16.00 20.24 14.55
CA SER A 75 14.92 21.10 14.10
C SER A 75 13.60 20.40 14.29
N ILE A 76 12.83 20.82 15.29
CA ILE A 76 11.58 20.16 15.68
C ILE A 76 10.46 21.18 15.73
N ILE A 77 9.34 20.93 15.05
CA ILE A 77 8.06 21.62 15.30
C ILE A 77 7.16 20.63 16.02
N ASN A 78 6.70 21.00 17.22
CA ASN A 78 5.98 20.10 18.12
C ASN A 78 4.67 20.73 18.60
N PHE A 79 3.55 20.31 18.01
CA PHE A 79 2.23 20.68 18.47
C PHE A 79 1.85 19.85 19.70
N LYS A 80 1.41 20.51 20.78
CA LYS A 80 0.96 19.80 21.99
C LYS A 80 -0.39 19.12 21.82
N ASN A 81 -1.26 19.65 20.97
CA ASN A 81 -2.52 19.01 20.61
C ASN A 81 -2.31 18.06 19.43
N ASN A 82 -2.49 16.77 19.65
CA ASN A 82 -2.31 15.73 18.62
C ASN A 82 -3.62 15.03 18.24
N ASP A 83 -4.76 15.49 18.74
CA ASP A 83 -6.06 14.84 18.55
C ASP A 83 -6.87 15.48 17.39
N SER A 84 -6.41 16.60 16.85
CA SER A 84 -7.06 17.32 15.74
C SER A 84 -6.04 17.84 14.73
N ILE A 85 -6.51 18.32 13.58
CA ILE A 85 -5.69 19.05 12.61
C ILE A 85 -5.05 20.27 13.29
N ASN A 86 -3.74 20.46 13.08
CA ASN A 86 -2.99 21.60 13.60
C ASN A 86 -2.80 22.69 12.53
N ILE A 87 -2.54 22.29 11.29
CA ILE A 87 -2.37 23.22 10.17
C ILE A 87 -3.26 22.81 9.00
N LEU A 88 -4.08 23.76 8.52
CA LEU A 88 -4.89 23.66 7.31
C LEU A 88 -4.26 24.48 6.18
N PHE A 89 -3.64 23.80 5.23
CA PHE A 89 -3.19 24.38 3.98
C PHE A 89 -4.36 24.41 2.99
N SER A 90 -5.09 25.53 2.96
CA SER A 90 -6.14 25.74 1.95
C SER A 90 -5.57 25.93 0.53
N LYS A 91 -6.45 25.97 -0.48
CA LYS A 91 -6.13 26.22 -1.90
C LYS A 91 -5.26 27.45 -2.19
N TYR A 92 -5.21 28.40 -1.26
CA TYR A 92 -4.35 29.57 -1.38
C TYR A 92 -2.86 29.24 -1.25
N CYS A 93 -2.53 28.17 -0.51
CA CYS A 93 -1.19 27.62 -0.41
C CYS A 93 -0.99 26.58 -1.53
N GLN A 94 -0.38 26.96 -2.64
CA GLN A 94 -0.23 26.06 -3.78
C GLN A 94 0.91 25.06 -3.59
N SER A 95 2.01 25.47 -2.95
CA SER A 95 3.20 24.63 -2.79
C SER A 95 3.71 24.62 -1.36
N ILE A 96 3.91 23.42 -0.80
CA ILE A 96 4.35 23.16 0.56
C ILE A 96 5.58 22.26 0.51
N PHE A 97 6.69 22.70 1.11
CA PHE A 97 7.94 21.95 1.15
C PHE A 97 8.49 21.86 2.57
N LEU A 98 8.60 20.66 3.13
CA LEU A 98 9.20 20.36 4.42
C LEU A 98 10.51 19.60 4.21
N LYS A 99 11.61 20.06 4.82
CA LYS A 99 12.92 19.42 4.66
C LYS A 99 13.76 19.43 5.92
N ASP A 100 14.48 18.34 6.15
CA ASP A 100 15.47 18.20 7.22
C ASP A 100 14.90 18.59 8.60
N ILE A 101 13.69 18.11 8.92
CA ILE A 101 12.94 18.52 10.13
C ILE A 101 12.17 17.35 10.74
N THR A 102 11.99 17.35 12.06
CA THR A 102 10.94 16.57 12.72
C THR A 102 9.69 17.42 12.88
N PHE A 103 8.56 16.92 12.40
CA PHE A 103 7.27 17.58 12.53
C PHE A 103 6.32 16.67 13.33
N ILE A 104 5.90 17.12 14.50
CA ILE A 104 4.97 16.42 15.38
C ILE A 104 3.67 17.21 15.39
N GLY A 105 2.64 16.66 14.75
CA GLY A 105 1.35 17.31 14.55
C GLY A 105 0.66 16.85 13.27
N ASN A 106 -0.59 17.26 13.11
CA ASN A 106 -1.48 16.80 12.06
C ASN A 106 -1.74 17.88 11.02
N LEU A 107 -1.73 17.49 9.75
CA LEU A 107 -1.82 18.41 8.61
C LEU A 107 -3.07 18.13 7.78
N GLN A 108 -3.68 19.18 7.24
CA GLN A 108 -4.73 19.07 6.24
C GLN A 108 -4.36 19.87 5.00
N PHE A 109 -4.54 19.26 3.84
CA PHE A 109 -4.22 19.80 2.53
C PHE A 109 -5.48 19.81 1.67
N ILE A 110 -5.93 21.00 1.26
CA ILE A 110 -7.14 21.17 0.45
C ILE A 110 -6.77 21.90 -0.82
N ASP A 111 -6.93 21.22 -1.95
CA ASP A 111 -6.67 21.75 -3.29
C ASP A 111 -5.27 22.35 -3.48
N ASN A 112 -4.25 21.79 -2.83
CA ASN A 112 -2.85 22.18 -3.00
C ASN A 112 -2.23 21.48 -4.22
N GLN A 113 -1.31 22.14 -4.92
CA GLN A 113 -0.72 21.59 -6.14
C GLN A 113 0.49 20.70 -5.86
N ASN A 114 1.41 21.14 -4.99
CA ASN A 114 2.66 20.43 -4.75
C ASN A 114 2.92 20.34 -3.24
N ILE A 115 3.06 19.12 -2.73
CA ILE A 115 3.45 18.86 -1.35
C ILE A 115 4.69 17.99 -1.37
N THR A 116 5.71 18.35 -0.60
CA THR A 116 6.94 17.55 -0.53
C THR A 116 7.45 17.45 0.89
N PHE A 117 7.70 16.22 1.31
CA PHE A 117 8.43 15.85 2.51
C PHE A 117 9.77 15.26 2.07
N ASN A 118 10.88 15.85 2.47
CA ASN A 118 12.22 15.41 2.10
C ASN A 118 13.13 15.32 3.33
N ASN A 119 13.55 14.10 3.69
CA ASN A 119 14.30 13.85 4.91
C ASN A 119 13.57 14.38 6.17
N VAL A 120 12.29 14.03 6.31
CA VAL A 120 11.42 14.45 7.40
C VAL A 120 11.13 13.28 8.34
N ASN A 121 11.10 13.52 9.65
CA ASN A 121 10.41 12.63 10.59
C ASN A 121 9.03 13.21 10.87
N TYR A 122 7.99 12.62 10.29
CA TYR A 122 6.61 13.06 10.44
C TYR A 122 5.89 12.20 11.48
N ASN A 123 5.57 12.79 12.62
CA ASN A 123 4.86 12.14 13.73
C ASN A 123 3.45 12.74 13.81
N GLY A 124 2.51 12.14 13.07
CA GLY A 124 1.19 12.70 12.87
C GLY A 124 0.45 11.98 11.74
N TYR A 125 -0.79 12.36 11.53
CA TYR A 125 -1.55 11.97 10.33
C TYR A 125 -1.74 13.18 9.43
N TYR A 126 -2.05 12.96 8.16
CA TYR A 126 -2.50 14.04 7.29
C TYR A 126 -3.67 13.61 6.41
N ILE A 127 -4.47 14.59 6.01
CA ILE A 127 -5.58 14.41 5.07
C ILE A 127 -5.32 15.34 3.88
N ALA A 128 -5.30 14.80 2.67
CA ALA A 128 -5.20 15.54 1.43
C ALA A 128 -6.42 15.25 0.56
N GLU A 129 -7.23 16.28 0.27
CA GLU A 129 -8.42 16.17 -0.58
C GLU A 129 -8.52 17.28 -1.64
N HIS A 130 -8.66 16.88 -2.92
CA HIS A 130 -9.11 17.79 -3.97
C HIS A 130 -10.64 17.74 -3.98
N THR A 131 -11.25 18.92 -3.86
CA THR A 131 -12.70 19.08 -3.74
C THR A 131 -13.40 19.08 -5.10
N TYR A 132 -12.64 18.97 -6.18
CA TYR A 132 -13.13 18.99 -7.55
C TYR A 132 -12.58 17.80 -8.35
N GLU A 133 -13.35 17.39 -9.35
CA GLU A 133 -12.96 16.41 -10.35
C GLU A 133 -12.40 17.16 -11.56
N ASP A 134 -11.12 16.91 -11.86
CA ASP A 134 -10.37 17.48 -12.98
C ASP A 134 -9.45 16.39 -13.53
N GLU A 135 -9.70 15.98 -14.78
CA GLU A 135 -8.95 14.92 -15.46
C GLU A 135 -7.48 15.30 -15.68
N ASP A 136 -7.17 16.61 -15.74
CA ASP A 136 -5.82 17.14 -15.96
C ASP A 136 -5.08 17.47 -14.64
N ASN A 137 -5.54 16.92 -13.51
CA ASN A 137 -4.94 17.22 -12.21
C ASN A 137 -3.50 16.69 -12.11
N ASN A 138 -2.53 17.58 -12.31
CA ASN A 138 -1.10 17.34 -12.16
C ASN A 138 -0.59 17.55 -10.72
N SER A 139 -1.49 17.62 -9.73
CA SER A 139 -1.08 17.82 -8.34
C SER A 139 -0.41 16.58 -7.78
N GLU A 140 0.63 16.81 -6.96
CA GLU A 140 1.53 15.75 -6.52
C GLU A 140 1.94 15.87 -5.05
N ILE A 141 1.99 14.72 -4.37
CA ILE A 141 2.59 14.56 -3.04
C ILE A 141 3.87 13.71 -3.18
N LYS A 142 4.98 14.27 -2.72
CA LYS A 142 6.30 13.61 -2.74
C LYS A 142 6.78 13.31 -1.34
N VAL A 143 7.19 12.07 -1.09
CA VAL A 143 7.72 11.62 0.20
C VAL A 143 9.06 10.93 -0.02
N TYR A 144 10.14 11.61 0.33
CA TYR A 144 11.50 11.15 0.06
C TYR A 144 12.33 11.05 1.33
N ASP A 145 13.06 9.94 1.47
CA ASP A 145 14.07 9.76 2.53
C ASP A 145 13.51 10.01 3.95
N SER A 146 12.22 9.74 4.17
CA SER A 146 11.47 10.20 5.33
C SER A 146 10.93 9.07 6.19
N ASN A 147 10.65 9.35 7.46
CA ASN A 147 10.00 8.44 8.40
C ASN A 147 8.62 8.99 8.76
N PHE A 148 7.58 8.18 8.60
CA PHE A 148 6.19 8.51 8.89
C PHE A 148 5.70 7.59 10.00
N ILE A 149 5.36 8.18 11.15
CA ILE A 149 4.93 7.45 12.35
C ILE A 149 3.52 7.91 12.69
N LEU A 150 2.59 6.95 12.71
CA LEU A 150 1.21 7.26 13.05
C LEU A 150 1.06 7.62 14.53
N PRO A 151 0.29 8.67 14.86
CA PRO A 151 -0.11 8.96 16.22
C PRO A 151 -1.05 7.86 16.72
N ASN A 152 -1.15 7.66 18.04
CA ASN A 152 -2.00 6.62 18.62
C ASN A 152 -3.49 6.99 18.63
N ILE A 153 -4.03 7.31 17.45
CA ILE A 153 -5.43 7.62 17.18
C ILE A 153 -5.89 6.84 15.94
N ARG A 154 -7.20 6.62 15.80
CA ARG A 154 -7.75 5.79 14.71
C ARG A 154 -7.86 6.57 13.38
N GLN A 155 -6.75 7.14 12.92
CA GLN A 155 -6.67 7.95 11.71
C GLN A 155 -5.32 7.74 11.01
N GLY A 156 -5.36 7.37 9.73
CA GLY A 156 -4.19 7.20 8.88
C GLY A 156 -3.96 8.39 7.95
N TYR A 157 -3.02 8.24 7.02
CA TYR A 157 -2.82 9.15 5.90
C TYR A 157 -3.94 8.94 4.87
N GLU A 158 -4.73 9.97 4.61
CA GLU A 158 -5.81 9.91 3.62
C GLU A 158 -5.48 10.82 2.46
N ILE A 159 -5.42 10.27 1.26
CA ILE A 159 -5.15 11.02 0.04
C ILE A 159 -6.23 10.70 -0.98
N LYS A 160 -6.90 11.74 -1.46
CA LYS A 160 -7.95 11.64 -2.47
C LYS A 160 -7.62 12.53 -3.66
N ASN A 161 -7.48 11.93 -4.83
CA ASN A 161 -7.31 12.59 -6.13
C ASN A 161 -5.95 13.29 -6.33
N TRP A 162 -4.85 12.70 -5.84
CA TRP A 162 -3.46 13.15 -6.09
C TRP A 162 -2.61 12.09 -6.75
N ASN A 163 -1.60 12.53 -7.50
CA ASN A 163 -0.45 11.69 -7.76
C ASN A 163 0.46 11.65 -6.53
N ILE A 164 1.05 10.49 -6.24
CA ILE A 164 1.93 10.30 -5.10
C ILE A 164 3.19 9.55 -5.53
N ASP A 165 4.35 10.05 -5.13
CA ASP A 165 5.66 9.39 -5.30
C ASP A 165 6.34 9.26 -3.93
N ILE A 166 6.41 8.02 -3.44
CA ILE A 166 7.05 7.64 -2.18
C ILE A 166 8.33 6.88 -2.50
N PHE A 167 9.46 7.37 -1.99
CA PHE A 167 10.76 6.79 -2.26
C PHE A 167 11.67 6.77 -1.04
N ARG A 168 12.35 5.64 -0.82
CA ARG A 168 13.31 5.44 0.29
C ARG A 168 12.79 5.89 1.65
N SER A 169 11.54 5.58 1.95
CA SER A 169 10.88 6.06 3.17
C SER A 169 10.41 4.89 4.04
N ASN A 170 10.09 5.18 5.30
CA ASN A 170 9.59 4.20 6.26
C ASN A 170 8.25 4.65 6.83
N PHE A 171 7.29 3.73 6.94
CA PHE A 171 5.97 3.96 7.51
C PHE A 171 5.73 2.99 8.66
N TYR A 172 5.35 3.54 9.81
CA TYR A 172 5.14 2.79 11.05
C TYR A 172 3.70 2.96 11.54
N GLY A 173 3.06 1.82 11.76
CA GLY A 173 1.77 1.70 12.41
C GLY A 173 1.77 2.19 13.86
N ASN A 174 0.59 2.19 14.46
CA ASN A 174 0.35 2.50 15.86
C ASN A 174 -0.28 1.27 16.57
N ASN A 175 -0.86 1.48 17.76
CA ASN A 175 -1.52 0.41 18.53
C ASN A 175 -3.05 0.39 18.33
N GLN A 176 -3.59 1.18 17.38
CA GLN A 176 -5.01 1.16 17.06
C GLN A 176 -5.26 0.06 16.04
N HIS A 177 -6.12 -0.90 16.37
CA HIS A 177 -6.46 -1.98 15.45
C HIS A 177 -7.36 -1.49 14.30
N GLU A 178 -7.36 -2.25 13.20
CA GLU A 178 -8.33 -2.11 12.11
C GLU A 178 -8.33 -0.72 11.47
N MET A 179 -7.15 -0.28 11.06
CA MET A 179 -7.02 0.90 10.21
C MET A 179 -5.92 0.70 9.17
N TYR A 180 -6.06 1.43 8.07
CA TYR A 180 -5.03 1.53 7.04
C TYR A 180 -4.04 2.64 7.38
N MET A 181 -2.75 2.40 7.16
CA MET A 181 -1.75 3.45 7.27
C MET A 181 -1.94 4.50 6.18
N ILE A 182 -2.11 4.08 4.93
CA ILE A 182 -2.41 4.95 3.79
C ILE A 182 -3.72 4.52 3.14
N LYS A 183 -4.65 5.45 2.99
CA LYS A 183 -5.83 5.33 2.12
C LYS A 183 -5.61 6.22 0.90
N PHE A 184 -5.44 5.59 -0.24
CA PHE A 184 -5.33 6.24 -1.54
C PHE A 184 -6.64 6.05 -2.30
N LYS A 185 -7.28 7.15 -2.69
CA LYS A 185 -8.53 7.12 -3.43
C LYS A 185 -8.45 8.02 -4.65
N SER A 186 -8.93 7.53 -5.78
CA SER A 186 -9.19 8.31 -6.97
C SER A 186 -10.65 8.20 -7.38
N THR A 187 -11.13 9.11 -8.21
CA THR A 187 -12.42 8.95 -8.89
C THR A 187 -12.23 8.20 -10.20
N LEU A 188 -13.30 7.59 -10.72
CA LEU A 188 -13.29 6.92 -12.03
C LEU A 188 -12.77 7.81 -13.17
N GLU A 189 -13.07 9.11 -13.08
CA GLU A 189 -12.70 10.12 -14.07
C GLU A 189 -11.24 10.58 -13.93
N GLN A 190 -10.60 10.32 -12.78
CA GLN A 190 -9.22 10.75 -12.50
C GLN A 190 -8.25 9.58 -12.43
N SER A 191 -7.33 9.52 -13.39
CA SER A 191 -6.30 8.48 -13.46
C SER A 191 -5.05 8.83 -12.64
N ASN A 192 -5.19 9.00 -11.31
CA ASN A 192 -4.02 9.27 -10.49
C ASN A 192 -3.13 8.04 -10.30
N ILE A 193 -1.85 8.32 -10.02
CA ILE A 193 -0.82 7.30 -9.83
C ILE A 193 -0.31 7.35 -8.40
N LEU A 194 -0.28 6.20 -7.73
CA LEU A 194 0.51 5.98 -6.51
C LEU A 194 1.75 5.16 -6.87
N LYS A 195 2.93 5.74 -6.64
CA LYS A 195 4.22 5.07 -6.82
C LYS A 195 4.94 4.94 -5.49
N ILE A 196 5.39 3.73 -5.18
CA ILE A 196 6.13 3.37 -3.97
C ILE A 196 7.38 2.61 -4.39
N ASP A 197 8.56 3.08 -3.98
CA ASP A 197 9.83 2.42 -4.29
C ASP A 197 10.81 2.47 -3.11
N GLN A 198 11.57 1.40 -2.91
CA GLN A 198 12.56 1.26 -1.84
C GLN A 198 12.02 1.62 -0.45
N THR A 199 10.75 1.31 -0.18
CA THR A 199 10.03 1.77 1.00
C THR A 199 9.69 0.60 1.92
N PHE A 200 9.65 0.86 3.22
CA PHE A 200 9.36 -0.12 4.25
C PHE A 200 8.09 0.25 5.03
N PHE A 201 7.21 -0.72 5.22
CA PHE A 201 5.97 -0.59 6.00
C PHE A 201 5.96 -1.61 7.14
N ASP A 202 5.75 -1.15 8.36
CA ASP A 202 5.53 -2.00 9.54
C ASP A 202 4.17 -1.69 10.15
N GLY A 203 3.22 -2.61 10.00
CA GLY A 203 1.87 -2.46 10.55
C GLY A 203 1.77 -2.76 12.05
N ASN A 204 2.86 -3.17 12.70
CA ASN A 204 2.95 -3.49 14.12
C ASN A 204 1.91 -4.55 14.60
N PHE A 205 1.39 -5.38 13.70
CA PHE A 205 0.26 -6.31 13.89
C PHE A 205 -1.09 -5.67 14.25
N HIS A 206 -1.24 -4.36 14.04
CA HIS A 206 -2.48 -3.63 14.33
C HIS A 206 -3.06 -2.93 13.09
N ASN A 207 -2.21 -2.59 12.11
CA ASN A 207 -2.59 -1.80 10.96
C ASN A 207 -2.30 -2.52 9.65
N SER A 208 -3.16 -2.28 8.66
CA SER A 208 -2.90 -2.64 7.28
C SER A 208 -2.14 -1.51 6.61
N ALA A 209 -1.31 -1.77 5.61
CA ALA A 209 -0.48 -0.74 5.03
C ALA A 209 -1.27 0.15 4.08
N LEU A 210 -1.86 -0.43 3.03
CA LEU A 210 -2.42 0.31 1.92
C LEU A 210 -3.87 -0.11 1.63
N HIS A 211 -4.73 0.88 1.48
CA HIS A 211 -6.02 0.72 0.81
C HIS A 211 -6.06 1.62 -0.41
N CYS A 212 -6.18 1.02 -1.59
CA CYS A 212 -6.20 1.71 -2.87
C CYS A 212 -7.54 1.49 -3.55
N ASP A 213 -8.28 2.57 -3.79
CA ASP A 213 -9.58 2.58 -4.46
C ASP A 213 -9.48 3.47 -5.70
N TYR A 214 -9.52 2.84 -6.89
CA TYR A 214 -9.19 3.42 -8.19
C TYR A 214 -7.72 3.88 -8.36
N GLY A 215 -7.34 4.15 -9.60
CA GLY A 215 -6.01 4.64 -9.99
C GLY A 215 -5.01 3.54 -10.40
N SER A 216 -3.80 3.98 -10.75
CA SER A 216 -2.67 3.13 -11.10
C SER A 216 -1.68 3.04 -9.94
N ILE A 217 -1.46 1.82 -9.44
CA ILE A 217 -0.63 1.58 -8.26
C ILE A 217 0.64 0.83 -8.64
N ASN A 218 1.80 1.42 -8.36
CA ASN A 218 3.10 0.88 -8.71
C ASN A 218 3.95 0.71 -7.44
N VAL A 219 4.36 -0.52 -7.12
CA VAL A 219 5.14 -0.82 -5.91
C VAL A 219 6.41 -1.59 -6.29
N TYR A 220 7.57 -1.08 -5.90
CA TYR A 220 8.87 -1.61 -6.27
C TYR A 220 9.79 -1.76 -5.07
N ASN A 221 10.62 -2.82 -5.05
CA ASN A 221 11.76 -2.95 -4.13
C ASN A 221 11.43 -2.67 -2.66
N SER A 222 10.23 -3.03 -2.22
CA SER A 222 9.64 -2.59 -0.94
C SER A 222 9.31 -3.78 -0.05
N THR A 223 9.14 -3.52 1.25
CA THR A 223 8.80 -4.55 2.23
C THR A 223 7.59 -4.14 3.05
N PHE A 224 6.64 -5.07 3.23
CA PHE A 224 5.48 -4.93 4.08
C PHE A 224 5.54 -6.01 5.15
N GLN A 225 5.73 -5.62 6.40
CA GLN A 225 5.81 -6.55 7.51
C GLN A 225 4.76 -6.30 8.57
N LYS A 226 4.37 -7.38 9.25
CA LYS A 226 3.51 -7.35 10.44
C LYS A 226 2.24 -6.53 10.20
N CYS A 227 1.72 -6.54 8.98
CA CYS A 227 0.48 -5.83 8.66
C CYS A 227 -0.71 -6.68 9.10
N TYR A 228 -1.75 -6.02 9.59
CA TYR A 228 -2.96 -6.65 10.12
C TYR A 228 -4.21 -5.96 9.57
N ASN A 229 -5.15 -6.74 9.05
CA ASN A 229 -6.45 -6.26 8.59
C ASN A 229 -7.56 -7.03 9.30
N GLY A 230 -8.38 -6.34 10.11
CA GLY A 230 -9.53 -6.96 10.77
C GLY A 230 -10.73 -7.08 9.82
N ASP A 231 -11.66 -7.98 10.14
CA ASP A 231 -12.83 -8.31 9.30
C ASP A 231 -13.69 -7.07 8.96
N ASN A 232 -13.73 -6.07 9.83
CA ASN A 232 -14.46 -4.81 9.60
C ASN A 232 -13.96 -4.01 8.38
N LEU A 233 -12.68 -4.14 8.04
CA LEU A 233 -12.08 -3.45 6.90
C LEU A 233 -12.22 -4.22 5.58
N LYS A 234 -12.54 -5.52 5.66
CA LYS A 234 -12.69 -6.44 4.53
C LYS A 234 -11.55 -6.35 3.52
N GLY A 235 -10.31 -6.32 4.02
CA GLY A 235 -9.12 -6.06 3.21
C GLY A 235 -8.07 -7.15 3.28
N GLY A 236 -7.03 -7.01 2.46
CA GLY A 236 -5.83 -7.81 2.57
C GLY A 236 -4.98 -7.38 3.77
N GLY A 237 -4.15 -8.28 4.28
CA GLY A 237 -3.37 -8.01 5.50
C GLY A 237 -2.47 -6.78 5.34
N ALA A 238 -1.76 -6.70 4.22
CA ALA A 238 -0.91 -5.55 3.89
C ALA A 238 -1.56 -4.58 2.90
N ILE A 239 -2.14 -5.09 1.81
CA ILE A 239 -2.63 -4.25 0.71
C ILE A 239 -4.01 -4.71 0.26
N SER A 240 -4.92 -3.74 0.09
CA SER A 240 -6.22 -3.92 -0.55
C SER A 240 -6.29 -3.09 -1.82
N PHE A 241 -6.52 -3.74 -2.95
CA PHE A 241 -6.76 -3.11 -4.25
C PHE A 241 -8.22 -3.21 -4.62
N LEU A 242 -8.86 -2.07 -4.89
CA LEU A 242 -10.25 -1.98 -5.31
C LEU A 242 -10.35 -1.16 -6.61
N ASN A 243 -10.87 -1.74 -7.69
CA ASN A 243 -11.03 -1.05 -8.99
C ASN A 243 -9.71 -0.44 -9.54
N THR A 244 -8.57 -1.11 -9.36
CA THR A 244 -7.24 -0.55 -9.72
C THR A 244 -6.59 -1.24 -10.92
N ILE A 245 -5.58 -0.58 -11.48
CA ILE A 245 -4.51 -1.20 -12.26
C ILE A 245 -3.26 -1.23 -11.38
N SER A 246 -2.63 -2.39 -11.21
CA SER A 246 -1.48 -2.53 -10.30
C SER A 246 -0.26 -3.20 -10.93
N LEU A 247 0.92 -2.76 -10.49
CA LEU A 247 2.21 -3.34 -10.82
C LEU A 247 3.06 -3.46 -9.55
N ILE A 248 3.45 -4.69 -9.20
CA ILE A 248 4.22 -5.00 -8.01
C ILE A 248 5.48 -5.76 -8.43
N ARG A 249 6.67 -5.23 -8.14
CA ARG A 249 7.93 -5.93 -8.45
C ARG A 249 8.96 -5.90 -7.33
N ASN A 250 9.65 -7.02 -7.12
CA ASN A 250 10.71 -7.14 -6.11
C ASN A 250 10.22 -6.75 -4.70
N VAL A 251 9.05 -7.25 -4.30
CA VAL A 251 8.43 -6.92 -3.02
C VAL A 251 8.48 -8.11 -2.07
N THR A 252 8.67 -7.83 -0.79
CA THR A 252 8.59 -8.85 0.27
C THR A 252 7.43 -8.55 1.20
N PHE A 253 6.62 -9.58 1.47
CA PHE A 253 5.54 -9.58 2.46
C PHE A 253 5.93 -10.52 3.59
N GLU A 254 5.96 -10.03 4.83
CA GLU A 254 6.44 -10.82 5.97
C GLU A 254 5.49 -10.73 7.18
N ASN A 255 5.05 -11.88 7.69
CA ASN A 255 4.21 -11.98 8.89
C ASN A 255 2.93 -11.13 8.82
N ASN A 256 2.32 -11.06 7.64
CA ASN A 256 1.07 -10.33 7.44
C ASN A 256 -0.13 -11.23 7.69
N TYR A 257 -1.20 -10.66 8.23
CA TYR A 257 -2.40 -11.39 8.56
C TYR A 257 -3.68 -10.60 8.23
N SER A 258 -4.70 -11.29 7.73
CA SER A 258 -6.04 -10.75 7.54
C SER A 258 -7.10 -11.63 8.22
N ASP A 259 -8.00 -11.04 9.00
CA ASP A 259 -9.21 -11.73 9.46
C ASP A 259 -10.23 -11.95 8.33
N PHE A 260 -10.01 -11.33 7.17
CA PHE A 260 -10.81 -11.51 5.96
C PHE A 260 -10.08 -12.43 4.96
N ALA A 261 -10.01 -12.04 3.70
CA ALA A 261 -9.32 -12.74 2.62
C ALA A 261 -8.04 -11.99 2.20
N GLY A 262 -7.07 -12.72 1.65
CA GLY A 262 -5.83 -12.15 1.14
C GLY A 262 -4.85 -11.82 2.27
N GLY A 263 -4.17 -12.83 2.81
CA GLY A 263 -3.31 -12.66 3.98
C GLY A 263 -2.23 -11.60 3.81
N SER A 264 -1.78 -11.32 2.58
CA SER A 264 -1.03 -10.10 2.26
C SER A 264 -1.77 -9.18 1.30
N ILE A 265 -2.33 -9.70 0.21
CA ILE A 265 -2.93 -8.89 -0.85
C ILE A 265 -4.38 -9.31 -1.09
N LEU A 266 -5.30 -8.36 -1.09
CA LEU A 266 -6.65 -8.56 -1.62
C LEU A 266 -6.81 -7.78 -2.92
N HIS A 267 -7.29 -8.45 -3.97
CA HIS A 267 -7.77 -7.83 -5.19
C HIS A 267 -9.30 -7.90 -5.21
N GLU A 268 -9.97 -6.76 -5.23
CA GLU A 268 -11.41 -6.66 -5.37
C GLU A 268 -11.74 -5.88 -6.65
N ASN A 269 -12.35 -6.57 -7.60
CA ASN A 269 -12.71 -6.02 -8.90
C ASN A 269 -11.53 -5.23 -9.50
N VAL A 270 -10.34 -5.83 -9.63
CA VAL A 270 -9.21 -5.13 -10.28
C VAL A 270 -9.35 -5.21 -11.79
N TYR A 271 -8.87 -4.22 -12.53
CA TYR A 271 -8.84 -4.29 -13.99
C TYR A 271 -7.70 -5.21 -14.43
N THR A 272 -6.49 -4.86 -14.03
CA THR A 272 -5.28 -5.65 -14.28
C THR A 272 -4.32 -5.57 -13.10
N SER A 273 -3.60 -6.66 -12.84
CA SER A 273 -2.50 -6.69 -11.87
C SER A 273 -1.34 -7.50 -12.42
N ASN A 274 -0.13 -6.94 -12.37
CA ASN A 274 1.10 -7.65 -12.73
C ASN A 274 2.02 -7.71 -11.51
N ILE A 275 2.36 -8.92 -11.08
CA ILE A 275 3.11 -9.19 -9.85
C ILE A 275 4.33 -10.03 -10.20
N ASP A 276 5.54 -9.47 -10.07
CA ASP A 276 6.77 -10.17 -10.44
C ASP A 276 7.80 -10.17 -9.32
N SER A 277 8.48 -11.30 -9.12
CA SER A 277 9.60 -11.43 -8.19
C SER A 277 9.18 -11.05 -6.76
N VAL A 278 8.16 -11.71 -6.23
CA VAL A 278 7.58 -11.41 -4.91
C VAL A 278 7.77 -12.58 -3.94
N ASN A 279 8.16 -12.26 -2.71
CA ASN A 279 8.30 -13.21 -1.62
C ASN A 279 7.20 -13.03 -0.57
N PHE A 280 6.55 -14.11 -0.18
CA PHE A 280 5.59 -14.17 0.92
C PHE A 280 6.14 -15.06 2.03
N TYR A 281 6.39 -14.47 3.20
CA TYR A 281 6.84 -15.19 4.40
C TYR A 281 5.74 -15.11 5.46
N ASN A 282 5.19 -16.27 5.81
CA ASN A 282 4.18 -16.39 6.87
C ASN A 282 2.99 -15.42 6.70
N SER A 283 2.54 -15.23 5.46
CA SER A 283 1.29 -14.55 5.14
C SER A 283 0.12 -15.50 5.42
N SER A 284 -0.90 -15.04 6.14
CA SER A 284 -2.06 -15.89 6.50
C SER A 284 -3.38 -15.12 6.54
N SER A 285 -4.49 -15.82 6.34
CA SER A 285 -5.84 -15.25 6.39
C SER A 285 -6.79 -16.14 7.16
N SER A 286 -7.84 -15.59 7.77
CA SER A 286 -8.87 -16.41 8.43
C SER A 286 -9.90 -16.99 7.46
N ILE A 287 -10.22 -16.30 6.37
CA ILE A 287 -11.25 -16.76 5.42
C ILE A 287 -10.60 -17.50 4.25
N SER A 288 -9.84 -16.77 3.43
CA SER A 288 -9.27 -17.37 2.22
C SER A 288 -8.05 -16.64 1.66
N GLY A 289 -7.20 -17.36 0.94
CA GLY A 289 -6.06 -16.80 0.23
C GLY A 289 -4.95 -16.33 1.17
N ASN A 290 -4.14 -17.25 1.69
CA ASN A 290 -3.07 -16.90 2.64
C ASN A 290 -2.04 -15.92 2.05
N THR A 291 -1.71 -16.01 0.76
CA THR A 291 -0.87 -15.00 0.11
C THR A 291 -1.71 -13.88 -0.46
N PHE A 292 -2.60 -14.22 -1.39
CA PHE A 292 -3.52 -13.29 -2.01
C PHE A 292 -4.90 -13.91 -2.24
N ALA A 293 -5.89 -13.05 -2.33
CA ALA A 293 -7.24 -13.40 -2.77
C ALA A 293 -7.68 -12.48 -3.90
N THR A 294 -8.54 -12.98 -4.78
CA THR A 294 -9.24 -12.16 -5.78
C THR A 294 -10.75 -12.36 -5.68
N ILE A 295 -11.49 -11.26 -5.67
CA ILE A 295 -12.94 -11.23 -5.59
C ILE A 295 -13.45 -10.37 -6.73
N ASN A 296 -14.33 -10.92 -7.55
CA ASN A 296 -14.94 -10.22 -8.67
C ASN A 296 -16.46 -10.39 -8.66
N ASN A 297 -17.18 -9.29 -8.73
CA ASN A 297 -18.65 -9.23 -8.71
C ASN A 297 -19.31 -9.43 -10.10
N ASN A 298 -18.55 -9.90 -11.09
CA ASN A 298 -18.90 -10.14 -12.49
C ASN A 298 -19.24 -8.89 -13.32
N GLN A 299 -18.87 -7.68 -12.89
CA GLN A 299 -19.05 -6.50 -13.72
C GLN A 299 -18.03 -6.41 -14.87
N TYR A 300 -16.85 -7.02 -14.70
CA TYR A 300 -15.77 -7.07 -15.69
C TYR A 300 -14.83 -8.24 -15.37
N ASN A 301 -13.96 -8.62 -16.31
CA ASN A 301 -12.95 -9.64 -16.04
C ASN A 301 -11.75 -9.01 -15.33
N SER A 302 -11.38 -9.52 -14.16
CA SER A 302 -10.12 -9.17 -13.51
C SER A 302 -9.00 -10.03 -14.07
N GLU A 303 -7.94 -9.39 -14.57
CA GLU A 303 -6.76 -10.10 -15.11
C GLU A 303 -5.57 -9.94 -14.15
N ILE A 304 -5.05 -11.05 -13.64
CA ILE A 304 -3.93 -11.08 -12.70
C ILE A 304 -2.83 -11.96 -13.28
N GLU A 305 -1.67 -11.36 -13.51
CA GLU A 305 -0.46 -12.02 -13.99
C GLU A 305 0.59 -12.05 -12.89
N LEU A 306 1.09 -13.24 -12.57
CA LEU A 306 2.12 -13.45 -11.56
C LEU A 306 3.32 -14.17 -12.17
N SER A 307 4.53 -13.72 -11.84
CA SER A 307 5.77 -14.39 -12.21
C SER A 307 6.78 -14.40 -11.07
N ASN A 308 7.56 -15.48 -10.96
CA ASN A 308 8.65 -15.60 -9.97
C ASN A 308 8.16 -15.38 -8.53
N ILE A 309 7.17 -16.18 -8.10
CA ILE A 309 6.53 -16.05 -6.80
C ILE A 309 7.10 -17.09 -5.83
N TYR A 310 7.52 -16.65 -4.65
CA TYR A 310 8.01 -17.53 -3.60
C TYR A 310 7.15 -17.40 -2.35
N GLN A 311 6.72 -18.53 -1.79
CA GLN A 311 5.92 -18.59 -0.58
C GLN A 311 6.53 -19.55 0.44
N TYR A 312 6.67 -19.08 1.67
CA TYR A 312 7.12 -19.87 2.81
C TYR A 312 6.14 -19.70 3.96
N GLY A 313 5.31 -20.71 4.20
CA GLY A 313 4.34 -20.70 5.29
C GLY A 313 4.91 -21.15 6.64
N ASN A 314 4.07 -21.06 7.67
CA ASN A 314 4.36 -21.57 9.01
C ASN A 314 3.19 -22.41 9.53
N CYS A 315 3.40 -23.72 9.66
CA CYS A 315 2.36 -24.68 10.05
C CYS A 315 2.24 -24.82 11.58
N THR A 316 2.27 -23.72 12.32
CA THR A 316 2.03 -23.72 13.78
C THR A 316 0.58 -23.47 14.18
N ASN A 317 -0.25 -22.87 13.31
CA ASN A 317 -1.58 -22.37 13.67
C ASN A 317 -2.72 -23.31 13.25
N ASN A 318 -3.72 -23.59 14.09
CA ASN A 318 -4.69 -24.66 13.78
C ASN A 318 -5.90 -24.29 12.89
N TYR A 319 -5.95 -23.11 12.28
CA TYR A 319 -7.11 -22.64 11.51
C TYR A 319 -7.29 -23.39 10.20
N ASN A 320 -8.52 -23.51 9.70
CA ASN A 320 -8.81 -23.99 8.35
C ASN A 320 -9.07 -22.78 7.46
N VAL A 321 -8.33 -22.63 6.38
CA VAL A 321 -8.43 -21.49 5.45
C VAL A 321 -8.82 -22.04 4.09
N GLU A 322 -9.49 -21.29 3.23
CA GLU A 322 -9.63 -21.73 1.84
C GLU A 322 -8.53 -21.12 0.97
N GLY A 323 -7.73 -21.91 0.26
CA GLY A 323 -6.65 -21.40 -0.57
C GLY A 323 -5.42 -20.97 0.23
N SER A 324 -4.63 -21.95 0.70
CA SER A 324 -3.38 -21.72 1.41
C SER A 324 -2.30 -21.06 0.55
N ILE A 325 -2.47 -21.05 -0.78
CA ILE A 325 -1.71 -20.23 -1.71
C ILE A 325 -2.58 -19.03 -2.05
N PHE A 326 -3.66 -19.25 -2.79
CA PHE A 326 -4.57 -18.19 -3.20
C PHE A 326 -6.01 -18.68 -3.29
N SER A 327 -6.94 -17.71 -3.21
CA SER A 327 -8.35 -17.92 -3.49
C SER A 327 -8.83 -17.01 -4.61
N SER A 328 -9.81 -17.48 -5.38
CA SER A 328 -10.44 -16.72 -6.46
C SER A 328 -11.95 -16.90 -6.40
N SER A 329 -12.70 -15.81 -6.27
CA SER A 329 -14.17 -15.80 -6.34
C SER A 329 -14.66 -14.94 -7.51
N GLY A 330 -15.53 -15.50 -8.34
CA GLY A 330 -16.10 -14.87 -9.53
C GLY A 330 -15.30 -15.14 -10.82
N SER A 331 -15.52 -14.31 -11.83
CA SER A 331 -14.94 -14.47 -13.18
C SER A 331 -13.56 -13.80 -13.30
N ASN A 332 -12.53 -14.43 -12.70
CA ASN A 332 -11.15 -13.94 -12.75
C ASN A 332 -10.32 -14.68 -13.80
N ILE A 333 -9.33 -14.01 -14.39
CA ILE A 333 -8.28 -14.62 -15.22
C ILE A 333 -6.97 -14.53 -14.44
N ILE A 334 -6.42 -15.66 -14.02
CA ILE A 334 -5.16 -15.71 -13.28
C ILE A 334 -4.14 -16.49 -14.10
N THR A 335 -3.00 -15.88 -14.39
CA THR A 335 -1.84 -16.56 -14.99
C THR A 335 -0.67 -16.47 -14.02
N MET A 336 -0.05 -17.61 -13.70
CA MET A 336 1.09 -17.67 -12.79
C MET A 336 2.20 -18.52 -13.39
N ASP A 337 3.40 -17.96 -13.49
CA ASP A 337 4.59 -18.66 -13.97
C ASP A 337 5.70 -18.66 -12.91
N ASN A 338 6.39 -19.80 -12.78
CA ASN A 338 7.52 -19.97 -11.87
C ASN A 338 7.16 -19.69 -10.39
N TYR A 339 6.24 -20.49 -9.86
CA TYR A 339 5.85 -20.46 -8.45
C TYR A 339 6.62 -21.50 -7.63
N HIS A 340 7.08 -21.11 -6.43
CA HIS A 340 7.75 -21.97 -5.46
C HIS A 340 7.13 -21.80 -4.09
N GLY A 341 6.37 -22.81 -3.64
CA GLY A 341 5.74 -22.85 -2.32
C GLY A 341 6.37 -23.90 -1.42
N LYS A 342 6.62 -23.55 -0.15
CA LYS A 342 7.03 -24.51 0.89
C LYS A 342 6.25 -24.29 2.18
N ASN A 343 5.95 -25.38 2.89
CA ASN A 343 5.18 -25.37 4.13
C ASN A 343 3.82 -24.71 3.91
N LEU A 344 3.04 -25.28 2.99
CA LEU A 344 1.71 -24.79 2.66
C LEU A 344 0.72 -25.42 3.63
N CYS A 345 0.17 -24.60 4.51
CA CYS A 345 -0.57 -25.10 5.65
C CYS A 345 -2.03 -24.67 5.58
N TYR A 346 -2.89 -25.64 5.87
CA TYR A 346 -4.29 -25.48 6.22
C TYR A 346 -5.19 -24.98 5.09
N GLY A 347 -6.20 -25.79 4.78
CA GLY A 347 -7.05 -25.53 3.63
C GLY A 347 -6.72 -26.35 2.41
N ASP A 348 -7.53 -26.17 1.38
CA ASP A 348 -7.08 -26.42 0.03
C ASP A 348 -5.94 -25.45 -0.34
N ALA A 349 -5.05 -25.83 -1.26
CA ALA A 349 -3.96 -24.93 -1.66
C ALA A 349 -4.47 -23.83 -2.59
N ILE A 350 -5.37 -24.19 -3.51
CA ILE A 350 -5.99 -23.31 -4.48
C ILE A 350 -7.51 -23.45 -4.36
N ASN A 351 -8.18 -22.36 -3.98
CA ASN A 351 -9.64 -22.30 -3.91
C ASN A 351 -10.20 -21.51 -5.08
N VAL A 352 -11.18 -22.07 -5.79
CA VAL A 352 -11.86 -21.39 -6.89
C VAL A 352 -13.37 -21.47 -6.74
N GLU A 353 -13.97 -20.33 -6.47
CA GLU A 353 -15.41 -20.13 -6.47
C GLU A 353 -15.84 -19.43 -7.77
N GLY A 354 -16.82 -19.97 -8.48
CA GLY A 354 -17.34 -19.37 -9.73
C GLY A 354 -16.65 -19.87 -11.00
N ASP A 355 -16.51 -18.99 -12.00
CA ASP A 355 -16.15 -19.35 -13.39
C ASP A 355 -14.73 -18.86 -13.80
N GLY A 356 -13.79 -18.84 -12.86
CA GLY A 356 -12.42 -18.36 -13.10
C GLY A 356 -11.63 -19.18 -14.13
N LYS A 357 -10.74 -18.52 -14.87
CA LYS A 357 -9.77 -19.12 -15.78
C LYS A 357 -8.37 -19.02 -15.19
N ILE A 358 -7.74 -20.15 -14.92
CA ILE A 358 -6.47 -20.20 -14.20
C ILE A 358 -5.44 -20.98 -15.02
N LYS A 359 -4.29 -20.37 -15.27
CA LYS A 359 -3.15 -20.98 -15.95
C LYS A 359 -1.93 -20.92 -15.06
N LEU A 360 -1.41 -22.08 -14.66
CA LEU A 360 -0.21 -22.20 -13.84
C LEU A 360 0.88 -22.94 -14.63
N SER A 361 2.08 -22.39 -14.69
CA SER A 361 3.24 -23.03 -15.33
C SER A 361 4.47 -23.01 -14.43
N ASN A 362 5.29 -24.06 -14.55
CA ASN A 362 6.54 -24.20 -13.77
C ASN A 362 6.26 -24.06 -12.27
N PHE A 363 5.34 -24.90 -11.79
CA PHE A 363 4.76 -24.78 -10.46
C PHE A 363 5.39 -25.81 -9.52
N PHE A 364 6.03 -25.35 -8.44
CA PHE A 364 6.63 -26.20 -7.43
C PHE A 364 5.98 -25.96 -6.07
N ALA A 365 5.52 -27.04 -5.42
CA ALA A 365 5.02 -26.98 -4.05
C ALA A 365 5.53 -28.16 -3.22
N GLU A 366 6.02 -27.88 -2.02
CA GLU A 366 6.57 -28.86 -1.10
C GLU A 366 5.98 -28.71 0.31
N ASP A 367 5.80 -29.84 0.99
CA ASP A 367 5.34 -29.90 2.38
C ASP A 367 3.97 -29.24 2.55
N ILE A 368 2.94 -29.92 2.02
CA ILE A 368 1.56 -29.43 1.99
C ILE A 368 0.73 -30.17 3.04
N TYR A 369 0.09 -29.42 3.94
CA TYR A 369 -0.61 -29.96 5.09
C TYR A 369 -2.11 -29.65 5.04
N TYR A 370 -2.90 -30.69 4.83
CA TYR A 370 -4.35 -30.62 4.83
C TYR A 370 -4.95 -31.09 6.15
N LYS A 371 -5.98 -30.36 6.57
CA LYS A 371 -6.94 -30.77 7.59
C LYS A 371 -8.33 -30.77 6.96
N PHE A 372 -9.30 -31.46 7.56
CA PHE A 372 -10.69 -31.45 7.10
C PHE A 372 -10.86 -31.95 5.65
N GLU A 373 -11.98 -31.60 5.02
CA GLU A 373 -12.32 -31.96 3.63
C GLU A 373 -11.66 -31.02 2.62
N ASN A 374 -10.33 -30.99 2.61
CA ASN A 374 -9.54 -30.17 1.72
C ASN A 374 -8.73 -30.99 0.73
N SER A 375 -8.35 -30.33 -0.36
CA SER A 375 -7.68 -30.90 -1.53
C SER A 375 -6.72 -29.89 -2.11
N PHE A 376 -5.71 -30.30 -2.90
CA PHE A 376 -4.80 -29.32 -3.52
C PHE A 376 -5.53 -28.24 -4.33
N ILE A 377 -6.53 -28.63 -5.12
CA ILE A 377 -7.42 -27.70 -5.82
C ILE A 377 -8.87 -28.01 -5.48
N LYS A 378 -9.59 -27.00 -5.03
CA LYS A 378 -11.02 -27.09 -4.74
C LYS A 378 -11.78 -26.13 -5.65
N THR A 379 -12.81 -26.63 -6.34
CA THR A 379 -13.73 -25.79 -7.12
C THR A 379 -15.16 -25.95 -6.65
N HIS A 380 -15.88 -24.83 -6.52
CA HIS A 380 -17.27 -24.83 -6.06
C HIS A 380 -18.07 -23.62 -6.57
N SER A 381 -19.39 -23.66 -6.36
CA SER A 381 -20.36 -22.61 -6.72
C SER A 381 -20.18 -22.02 -8.13
N PRO A 382 -20.13 -22.84 -9.19
CA PRO A 382 -20.05 -22.33 -10.57
C PRO A 382 -21.29 -21.49 -10.90
N GLN A 383 -21.13 -20.46 -11.73
CA GLN A 383 -22.28 -19.66 -12.18
C GLN A 383 -22.79 -20.14 -13.54
N THR A 384 -21.88 -20.58 -14.41
CA THR A 384 -22.22 -21.07 -15.75
C THR A 384 -21.58 -22.42 -16.04
N LYS A 385 -20.33 -22.44 -16.50
CA LYS A 385 -19.61 -23.65 -16.92
C LYS A 385 -18.68 -24.20 -15.85
N GLY A 386 -18.47 -23.45 -14.76
CA GLY A 386 -17.41 -23.68 -13.80
C GLY A 386 -16.05 -23.22 -14.29
N PRO A 387 -15.02 -23.34 -13.44
CA PRO A 387 -13.70 -22.82 -13.74
C PRO A 387 -12.95 -23.66 -14.78
N ASP A 388 -12.01 -23.03 -15.48
CA ASP A 388 -11.10 -23.66 -16.44
C ASP A 388 -9.66 -23.50 -15.94
N ILE A 389 -9.11 -24.58 -15.38
CA ILE A 389 -7.81 -24.58 -14.70
C ILE A 389 -6.84 -25.47 -15.49
N SER A 390 -5.69 -24.92 -15.88
CA SER A 390 -4.60 -25.68 -16.50
C SER A 390 -3.32 -25.52 -15.73
N ILE A 391 -2.67 -26.63 -15.38
CA ILE A 391 -1.41 -26.65 -14.66
C ILE A 391 -0.38 -27.45 -15.47
N MET A 392 0.70 -26.78 -15.86
CA MET A 392 1.78 -27.33 -16.68
C MET A 392 3.11 -27.36 -15.91
N ASN A 393 3.93 -28.37 -16.17
CA ASN A 393 5.24 -28.55 -15.54
C ASN A 393 5.19 -28.43 -14.02
N CYS A 394 4.28 -29.19 -13.39
CA CYS A 394 4.07 -29.12 -11.95
C CYS A 394 4.79 -30.24 -11.21
N LEU A 395 5.44 -29.88 -10.11
CA LEU A 395 6.08 -30.80 -9.18
C LEU A 395 5.54 -30.56 -7.76
N ILE A 396 4.81 -31.55 -7.25
CA ILE A 396 4.29 -31.52 -5.88
C ILE A 396 5.01 -32.58 -5.04
N LYS A 397 5.53 -32.17 -3.89
CA LYS A 397 6.22 -33.05 -2.93
C LYS A 397 5.54 -33.04 -1.57
N ASN A 398 5.41 -34.21 -0.97
CA ASN A 398 4.99 -34.40 0.42
C ASN A 398 3.62 -33.76 0.72
N ILE A 399 2.56 -34.44 0.31
CA ILE A 399 1.19 -34.10 0.75
C ILE A 399 0.88 -34.90 2.01
N TYR A 400 0.45 -34.20 3.06
CA TYR A 400 -0.01 -34.77 4.33
C TYR A 400 -1.50 -34.48 4.50
N GLN A 401 -2.36 -35.49 4.32
CA GLN A 401 -3.79 -35.39 4.61
C GLN A 401 -4.07 -36.01 5.98
N ASN A 402 -4.51 -35.19 6.93
CA ASN A 402 -4.96 -35.65 8.24
C ASN A 402 -6.46 -35.36 8.40
N TYR A 403 -7.29 -36.33 8.02
CA TYR A 403 -8.73 -36.26 8.18
C TYR A 403 -9.33 -37.66 8.35
N ASN A 404 -10.20 -37.82 9.36
CA ASN A 404 -10.76 -39.12 9.74
C ASN A 404 -11.82 -39.66 8.76
N PHE A 405 -12.22 -38.88 7.75
CA PHE A 405 -13.17 -39.30 6.73
C PHE A 405 -12.56 -39.22 5.33
N TYR A 406 -13.25 -39.78 4.34
CA TYR A 406 -12.82 -39.72 2.96
C TYR A 406 -12.74 -38.27 2.47
N SER A 407 -11.59 -37.89 1.93
CA SER A 407 -11.37 -36.59 1.29
C SER A 407 -10.37 -36.73 0.14
N ALA A 408 -10.56 -35.94 -0.91
CA ALA A 408 -9.66 -35.95 -2.05
C ALA A 408 -8.39 -35.15 -1.72
N ALA A 409 -7.21 -35.77 -1.81
CA ALA A 409 -5.96 -35.05 -1.56
C ALA A 409 -5.57 -34.08 -2.69
N LEU A 410 -5.99 -34.38 -3.93
CA LEU A 410 -5.57 -33.62 -5.12
C LEU A 410 -6.64 -32.67 -5.62
N THR A 411 -7.82 -33.17 -5.97
CA THR A 411 -8.85 -32.32 -6.59
C THR A 411 -10.24 -32.63 -6.07
N THR A 412 -10.96 -31.55 -5.74
CA THR A 412 -12.41 -31.56 -5.53
C THR A 412 -13.04 -30.69 -6.60
N ILE A 413 -13.86 -31.27 -7.46
CA ILE A 413 -14.46 -30.57 -8.60
C ILE A 413 -15.98 -30.74 -8.55
N ASN A 414 -16.70 -29.64 -8.33
CA ASN A 414 -18.16 -29.63 -8.47
C ASN A 414 -18.60 -29.43 -9.93
N MET A 415 -17.88 -28.60 -10.68
CA MET A 415 -18.06 -28.33 -12.12
C MET A 415 -16.78 -27.71 -12.69
N GLY A 416 -16.66 -27.62 -14.01
CA GLY A 416 -15.52 -27.01 -14.71
C GLY A 416 -14.58 -28.04 -15.32
N THR A 417 -13.39 -27.59 -15.72
CA THR A 417 -12.33 -28.42 -16.30
C THR A 417 -11.03 -28.15 -15.57
N ILE A 418 -10.34 -29.21 -15.16
CA ILE A 418 -8.97 -29.13 -14.64
C ILE A 418 -8.06 -30.03 -15.50
N ARG A 419 -6.94 -29.49 -15.99
CA ARG A 419 -5.92 -30.21 -16.77
C ARG A 419 -4.58 -30.18 -16.06
N PHE A 420 -3.93 -31.34 -15.99
CA PHE A 420 -2.63 -31.51 -15.32
C PHE A 420 -1.58 -32.09 -16.27
N GLU A 421 -0.39 -31.50 -16.25
CA GLU A 421 0.88 -32.14 -16.63
C GLU A 421 1.77 -32.21 -15.38
N LEU A 422 1.54 -33.24 -14.55
CA LEU A 422 1.95 -33.27 -13.15
C LEU A 422 2.89 -34.44 -12.83
N TYR A 423 3.93 -34.16 -12.05
CA TYR A 423 4.76 -35.15 -11.36
C TYR A 423 4.55 -35.03 -9.84
N ILE A 424 4.11 -36.11 -9.19
CA ILE A 424 3.90 -36.16 -7.74
C ILE A 424 4.93 -37.09 -7.09
N LEU A 425 5.60 -36.60 -6.06
CA LEU A 425 6.53 -37.40 -5.25
C LEU A 425 6.00 -37.46 -3.80
N ASN A 426 5.46 -38.63 -3.44
CA ASN A 426 4.95 -39.01 -2.12
C ASN A 426 3.63 -38.34 -1.67
N ILE A 427 2.64 -39.16 -1.35
CA ILE A 427 1.40 -38.77 -0.67
C ILE A 427 1.30 -39.63 0.59
N THR A 428 1.13 -38.98 1.75
CA THR A 428 0.91 -39.67 3.03
C THR A 428 -0.49 -39.35 3.52
N THR A 429 -1.30 -40.39 3.70
CA THR A 429 -2.65 -40.30 4.27
C THR A 429 -2.65 -41.01 5.61
N SER A 430 -3.07 -40.34 6.68
CA SER A 430 -3.12 -40.89 8.04
C SER A 430 -4.55 -41.05 8.52
#